data_AF-A0A3D5YHW9-F1
#
_entry.id   AF-A0A3D5YHW9-F1
#
_cell.length_a   1.000
_cell.length_b   1.000
_cell.length_c   1.000
_cell.angle_alpha   90.00
_cell.angle_beta   90.00
_cell.angle_gamma   90.00
#
_symmetry.space_group_name_H-M   'P 1'
#
loop_
_entity.id
_entity.type
_entity.pdbx_description
1 polymer ?
#
loop_
_entity_poly.entity_id
_entity_poly.type
_entity_poly.pdbx_seq_one_letter_code
_entity_poly.pdbx_strand_id
1 'polypeptide(L)'
;MPIPQLLAPVSSCFCSETPVFEKILNEENYVVDMESFAIDYVAQKFQIPRILIKVPVDQVGEETLAFDRDQALKLLEKNIDWKKIMEKVMK
;
A
#
# COMPACT_ATOMS: atom_id res chain seq x y z
N MET A 1 -3.40 21.52 -24.01
CA MET A 1 -1.99 21.19 -23.73
C MET A 1 -1.96 19.99 -22.79
N PRO A 2 -1.14 18.96 -23.02
CA PRO A 2 -1.02 17.85 -22.07
C PRO A 2 -0.49 18.38 -20.74
N ILE A 3 -1.09 17.96 -19.63
CA ILE A 3 -0.70 18.35 -18.28
C ILE A 3 0.62 17.61 -17.96
N PRO A 4 1.69 18.31 -17.56
CA PRO A 4 2.93 17.65 -17.14
C PRO A 4 2.64 16.72 -15.97
N GLN A 5 2.85 15.41 -16.17
CA GLN A 5 2.75 14.43 -15.09
C GLN A 5 4.05 14.48 -14.28
N LEU A 6 3.95 14.97 -13.04
CA LEU A 6 5.03 14.82 -12.06
C LEU A 6 5.00 13.37 -11.57
N LEU A 7 6.00 12.59 -11.97
CA LEU A 7 6.16 11.22 -11.48
C LEU A 7 6.76 11.31 -10.07
N ALA A 8 6.01 10.82 -9.08
CA ALA A 8 6.52 10.65 -7.72
C ALA A 8 7.68 9.64 -7.72
N PRO A 9 8.61 9.71 -6.73
CA PRO A 9 9.65 8.71 -6.55
C PRO A 9 9.03 7.31 -6.52
N VAL A 10 9.59 6.38 -7.29
CA VAL A 10 9.12 5.00 -7.34
C VAL A 10 9.40 4.35 -5.99
N SER A 11 8.35 4.07 -5.22
CA SER A 11 8.40 3.11 -4.13
C SER A 11 7.92 1.77 -4.70
N SER A 12 8.78 0.76 -4.65
CA SER A 12 8.43 -0.60 -5.08
C SER A 12 7.57 -1.26 -4.00
N CYS A 13 6.39 -1.73 -4.39
CA CYS A 13 5.59 -2.62 -3.55
C CYS A 13 5.58 -4.00 -4.21
N PHE A 14 5.94 -5.02 -3.44
CA PHE A 14 5.87 -6.39 -3.91
C PHE A 14 4.41 -6.83 -3.82
N CYS A 15 3.83 -7.18 -4.97
CA CYS A 15 2.47 -7.71 -5.00
C CYS A 15 2.57 -9.21 -5.22
N SER A 16 1.94 -9.99 -4.34
CA SER A 16 1.93 -11.46 -4.47
C SER A 16 0.55 -11.97 -4.15
N GLU A 17 -0.02 -12.75 -5.06
CA GLU A 17 -1.30 -13.43 -4.85
C GLU A 17 -1.18 -14.59 -3.84
N THR A 18 0.05 -15.03 -3.56
CA THR A 18 0.37 -16.04 -2.54
C THR A 18 1.02 -15.38 -1.34
N PRO A 19 0.61 -15.69 -0.09
CA PRO A 19 1.32 -15.21 1.08
C PRO A 19 2.80 -15.60 1.00
N VAL A 20 3.69 -14.60 1.01
CA VAL A 20 5.13 -14.81 0.87
C VAL A 20 5.71 -15.10 2.24
N PHE A 21 6.02 -16.36 2.52
CA PHE A 21 6.62 -16.79 3.79
C PHE A 21 8.16 -16.86 3.76
N GLU A 22 8.79 -16.61 2.61
CA GLU A 22 10.24 -16.71 2.46
C GLU A 22 10.99 -15.43 2.84
N LYS A 23 12.24 -15.63 3.31
CA LYS A 23 13.30 -14.67 3.68
C LYS A 23 13.67 -13.60 2.62
N ILE A 24 12.91 -13.49 1.52
CA ILE A 24 13.05 -12.43 0.51
C ILE A 24 12.77 -11.05 1.16
N LEU A 25 12.07 -11.03 2.30
CA LEU A 25 11.79 -9.85 3.13
C LEU A 25 12.92 -9.48 4.12
N ASN A 26 14.15 -9.96 3.91
CA ASN A 26 15.31 -9.60 4.74
C ASN A 26 15.76 -8.12 4.62
N GLU A 27 15.08 -7.31 3.82
CA GLU A 27 15.27 -5.85 3.82
C GLU A 27 14.07 -5.19 4.52
N GLU A 28 14.35 -4.37 5.53
CA GLU A 28 13.41 -3.87 6.55
C GLU A 28 12.25 -2.99 6.05
N ASN A 29 11.97 -2.89 4.74
CA ASN A 29 11.07 -1.86 4.19
C ASN A 29 10.10 -2.33 3.08
N TYR A 30 9.84 -3.63 2.95
CA TYR A 30 8.88 -4.12 1.95
C TYR A 30 7.44 -4.20 2.48
N VAL A 31 6.51 -3.61 1.73
CA VAL A 31 5.07 -3.83 1.92
C VAL A 31 4.61 -4.89 0.93
N VAL A 32 3.91 -5.91 1.42
CA VAL A 32 3.26 -6.94 0.61
C VAL A 32 1.77 -6.62 0.54
N ASP A 33 1.18 -6.61 -0.66
CA ASP A 33 -0.27 -6.64 -0.83
C ASP A 33 -0.70 -7.55 -1.98
N MET A 34 -1.99 -7.85 -2.06
CA MET A 34 -2.55 -8.76 -3.06
C MET A 34 -3.37 -8.03 -4.14
N GLU A 35 -3.88 -6.83 -3.87
CA GLU A 35 -4.93 -6.20 -4.65
C GLU A 35 -4.47 -5.03 -5.54
N SER A 36 -3.43 -4.30 -5.14
CA SER A 36 -3.09 -3.03 -5.79
C SER A 36 -2.48 -3.21 -7.18
N PHE A 37 -1.85 -4.35 -7.46
CA PHE A 37 -1.17 -4.60 -8.73
C PHE A 37 -2.11 -4.47 -9.94
N ALA A 38 -3.27 -5.14 -9.87
CA ALA A 38 -4.22 -5.12 -10.99
C ALA A 38 -4.78 -3.71 -11.23
N ILE A 39 -5.03 -2.95 -10.15
CA ILE A 39 -5.48 -1.56 -10.22
C ILE A 39 -4.40 -0.68 -10.88
N ASP A 40 -3.15 -0.81 -10.43
CA ASP A 40 -2.04 -0.04 -10.96
C ASP A 40 -1.78 -0.35 -12.43
N TYR A 41 -1.81 -1.63 -12.82
CA TYR A 41 -1.65 -2.08 -14.20
C TYR A 41 -2.69 -1.46 -15.14
N VAL A 42 -3.98 -1.53 -14.78
CA VAL A 42 -5.07 -0.94 -15.57
C VAL A 42 -4.88 0.57 -15.67
N ALA A 43 -4.63 1.23 -14.55
CA ALA A 43 -4.50 2.67 -14.55
C ALA A 43 -3.25 3.14 -15.34
N GLN A 44 -2.16 2.36 -15.35
CA GLN A 44 -1.00 2.63 -16.20
C GLN A 44 -1.36 2.53 -17.68
N LYS A 45 -2.06 1.46 -18.05
CA LYS A 45 -2.49 1.20 -19.44
C LYS A 45 -3.36 2.32 -20.01
N PHE A 46 -4.23 2.90 -19.18
CA PHE A 46 -5.12 3.99 -19.58
C PHE A 46 -4.61 5.39 -19.21
N GLN A 47 -3.35 5.50 -18.75
CA GLN A 47 -2.73 6.76 -18.34
C GLN A 47 -3.56 7.55 -17.30
N ILE A 48 -4.25 6.84 -16.41
CA ILE A 48 -5.06 7.42 -15.36
C ILE A 48 -4.12 7.89 -14.23
N PRO A 49 -4.08 9.19 -13.91
CA PRO A 49 -3.33 9.70 -12.77
C PRO A 49 -3.89 9.11 -11.48
N ARG A 50 -3.02 8.64 -10.58
CA ARG A 50 -3.42 7.99 -9.34
C ARG A 50 -2.37 8.14 -8.25
N ILE A 51 -2.84 8.01 -7.02
CA ILE A 51 -2.03 7.91 -5.83
C ILE A 51 -2.57 6.71 -5.06
N LEU A 52 -1.70 5.75 -4.73
CA LEU A 52 -2.03 4.59 -3.90
C LEU A 52 -1.46 4.83 -2.50
N ILE A 53 -2.33 4.88 -1.50
CA ILE A 53 -1.96 5.00 -0.09
C ILE A 53 -2.13 3.63 0.55
N LYS A 54 -1.03 3.04 1.00
CA LYS A 54 -1.04 1.74 1.68
C LYS A 54 -0.80 1.94 3.17
N VAL A 55 -1.55 1.20 3.98
CA VAL A 55 -1.36 1.18 5.42
C VAL A 55 -0.87 -0.20 5.81
N PRO A 56 0.34 -0.34 6.37
CA PRO A 56 0.78 -1.61 6.92
C PRO A 56 -0.08 -1.94 8.14
N VAL A 57 -0.73 -3.11 8.10
CA VAL A 57 -1.63 -3.58 9.17
C VAL A 57 -1.03 -4.71 9.99
N ASP A 58 0.03 -5.34 9.49
CA ASP A 58 0.69 -6.46 10.11
C ASP A 58 2.13 -6.61 9.57
N GLN A 59 2.94 -7.41 10.27
CA GLN A 59 4.25 -7.84 9.83
C GLN A 59 4.16 -9.26 9.28
N VAL A 60 4.74 -9.49 8.11
CA VAL A 60 4.79 -10.82 7.48
C VAL A 60 5.73 -11.71 8.29
N GLY A 61 5.21 -12.81 8.85
CA GLY A 61 5.97 -13.73 9.69
C GLY A 61 5.09 -14.68 10.50
N GLU A 62 5.62 -15.18 11.62
CA GLU A 62 4.83 -15.97 12.58
C GLU A 62 3.70 -15.13 13.21
N GLU A 63 3.90 -13.81 13.28
CA GLU A 63 2.96 -12.81 13.77
C GLU A 63 1.64 -12.83 12.99
N THR A 64 1.70 -13.09 11.67
CA THR A 64 0.52 -13.16 10.80
C THR A 64 -0.45 -14.27 11.19
N LEU A 65 0.01 -15.33 11.86
CA LEU A 65 -0.86 -16.40 12.35
C LEU A 65 -1.82 -15.92 13.45
N ALA A 66 -1.45 -14.84 14.15
CA ALA A 66 -2.24 -14.21 15.21
C ALA A 66 -2.96 -12.93 14.75
N PHE A 67 -3.01 -12.66 13.43
CA PHE A 67 -3.61 -11.44 12.90
C PHE A 67 -5.11 -11.34 13.27
N ASP A 68 -5.46 -10.33 14.07
CA ASP A 68 -6.84 -9.98 14.39
C ASP A 68 -7.28 -8.78 13.55
N ARG A 69 -8.10 -9.06 12.54
CA ARG A 69 -8.66 -8.06 11.63
C ARG A 69 -9.49 -7.01 12.35
N ASP A 70 -10.31 -7.39 13.33
CA ASP A 70 -11.20 -6.46 14.01
C ASP A 70 -10.43 -5.51 14.92
N GLN A 71 -9.38 -6.03 15.57
CA GLN A 71 -8.46 -5.21 16.34
C GLN A 71 -7.70 -4.24 15.44
N ALA A 72 -7.18 -4.71 14.30
CA ALA A 72 -6.50 -3.87 13.32
C ALA A 72 -7.40 -2.72 12.86
N LEU A 73 -8.64 -3.00 12.47
CA LEU A 73 -9.60 -1.97 12.04
C LEU A 73 -9.86 -0.90 13.12
N LYS A 74 -10.04 -1.32 14.38
CA LYS A 74 -10.22 -0.38 15.51
C LYS A 74 -9.00 0.51 15.72
N LEU A 75 -7.79 -0.05 15.57
CA LEU A 75 -6.55 0.72 15.68
C LEU A 75 -6.39 1.71 14.52
N LEU A 76 -6.73 1.31 13.30
CA LEU A 76 -6.68 2.18 12.13
C LEU A 76 -7.64 3.37 12.28
N GLU A 77 -8.89 3.10 12.65
CA GLU A 77 -9.91 4.14 12.85
C GLU A 77 -9.50 5.14 13.94
N LYS A 78 -8.91 4.64 15.03
CA LYS A 78 -8.46 5.48 16.15
C LYS A 78 -7.25 6.35 15.82
N ASN A 79 -6.32 5.85 15.00
CA ASN A 79 -5.00 6.46 14.85
C ASN A 79 -4.78 7.17 13.50
N ILE A 80 -5.66 6.97 12.51
CA ILE A 80 -5.50 7.57 11.19
C ILE A 80 -6.44 8.76 10.99
N ASP A 81 -5.85 9.94 10.86
CA ASP A 81 -6.54 11.15 10.42
C ASP A 81 -6.50 11.27 8.88
N TRP A 82 -7.47 10.63 8.23
CA TRP A 82 -7.59 10.63 6.77
C TRP A 82 -7.73 12.03 6.19
N LYS A 83 -8.42 12.95 6.88
CA LYS A 83 -8.62 14.32 6.41
C LYS A 83 -7.26 15.03 6.30
N LYS A 84 -6.46 14.96 7.36
CA LYS A 84 -5.12 15.55 7.39
C LYS A 84 -4.17 14.93 6.36
N ILE A 85 -4.28 13.63 6.11
CA ILE A 85 -3.48 12.95 5.07
C ILE A 85 -3.89 13.48 3.69
N MET A 86 -5.18 13.50 3.38
CA MET A 86 -5.67 13.96 2.08
C MET A 86 -5.35 15.44 1.82
N GLU A 87 -5.45 16.29 2.84
CA GLU A 87 -5.04 17.70 2.75
C GLU A 87 -3.55 17.88 2.42
N LYS A 88 -2.69 16.93 2.81
CA LYS A 88 -1.26 16.95 2.44
C LYS A 88 -1.02 16.41 1.02
N VAL A 89 -1.75 15.37 0.63
CA VAL A 89 -1.58 14.71 -0.67
C VAL A 89 -2.12 15.57 -1.83
N MET A 90 -3.18 16.35 -1.59
CA MET A 90 -3.83 17.19 -2.61
C MET A 90 -3.26 18.61 -2.71
N LYS A 91 -2.26 18.97 -1.90
CA LYS A 91 -1.54 20.25 -1.97
C LYS A 91 -0.32 20.13 -2.87
#